data_AF-A0A355EQP7-F1
#
_entry.id   AF-A0A355EQP7-F1
#
_cell.length_a   1.000
_cell.length_b   1.000
_cell.length_c   1.000
_cell.angle_alpha   90.00
_cell.angle_beta   90.00
_cell.angle_gamma   90.00
#
_symmetry.space_group_name_H-M   'P 1'
#
loop_
_entity.id
_entity.type
_entity.pdbx_description
1 polymer ?
#
loop_
_entity_poly.entity_id
_entity_poly.type
_entity_poly.pdbx_seq_one_letter_code
_entity_poly.pdbx_strand_id
1 'polypeptide(L)'
;MRTGWLTFHDRKWLTSKRPLTPAAVEVKPPKEVPSDSLQNPFDPDAGYSGHKGQGYQAQVMETYCDCDSDNESLRAKTLNLITHVEVESACIGDVHALIPALDSTKERELAPAELLADSLYGSDGNCEKAQE
;
A
#
# COMPACT_ATOMS: atom_id res chain seq x y z
N MET A 1 2.82 20.13 -53.73
CA MET A 1 3.35 18.75 -53.75
C MET A 1 3.53 18.32 -52.30
N ARG A 2 2.95 17.26 -51.74
CA ARG A 2 1.99 16.24 -52.19
C ARG A 2 0.86 16.19 -51.15
N THR A 3 -0.37 16.24 -51.63
CA THR A 3 -1.56 15.81 -50.90
C THR A 3 -1.72 14.30 -51.08
N GLY A 4 -2.10 13.60 -50.02
CA GLY A 4 -2.40 12.16 -50.05
C GLY A 4 -3.79 11.92 -49.51
N TRP A 5 -4.66 11.34 -50.35
CA TRP A 5 -6.01 10.89 -49.98
C TRP A 5 -5.90 9.48 -49.42
N LEU A 6 -6.25 9.28 -48.14
CA LEU A 6 -6.47 7.93 -47.61
C LEU A 6 -7.94 7.58 -47.81
N THR A 7 -8.26 6.97 -48.95
CA THR A 7 -9.58 6.37 -49.18
C THR A 7 -9.75 5.18 -48.24
N PHE A 8 -10.77 5.25 -47.40
CA PHE A 8 -11.29 4.17 -46.56
C PHE A 8 -11.68 2.96 -47.44
N HIS A 9 -10.83 1.96 -47.61
CA HIS A 9 -11.25 0.61 -47.98
C HIS A 9 -10.42 -0.38 -47.16
N ASP A 10 -11.12 -1.21 -46.38
CA ASP A 10 -10.62 -2.28 -45.50
C ASP A 10 -9.88 -1.88 -44.21
N ARG A 11 -10.62 -1.28 -43.26
CA ARG A 11 -10.40 -1.59 -41.85
C ARG A 11 -11.16 -2.88 -41.52
N LYS A 12 -10.45 -4.02 -41.46
CA LYS A 12 -10.96 -5.19 -40.75
C LYS A 12 -11.02 -4.84 -39.26
N TRP A 13 -12.22 -4.68 -38.74
CA TRP A 13 -12.45 -4.77 -37.31
C TRP A 13 -12.07 -6.18 -36.86
N LEU A 14 -11.02 -6.33 -36.06
CA LEU A 14 -10.84 -7.51 -35.20
C LEU A 14 -11.82 -7.40 -34.02
N THR A 15 -13.12 -7.33 -34.31
CA THR A 15 -14.12 -7.61 -33.30
C THR A 15 -14.18 -9.12 -33.19
N SER A 16 -13.40 -9.68 -32.26
CA SER A 16 -13.72 -10.98 -31.67
C SER A 16 -15.22 -10.95 -31.37
N LYS A 17 -15.98 -11.90 -31.95
CA LYS A 17 -17.42 -11.97 -31.75
C LYS A 17 -17.65 -12.13 -30.25
N ARG A 18 -17.96 -11.03 -29.56
CA ARG A 18 -18.49 -11.10 -28.20
C ARG A 18 -19.79 -11.88 -28.33
N PRO A 19 -19.96 -13.01 -27.63
CA PRO A 19 -21.23 -13.71 -27.63
C PRO A 19 -22.31 -12.72 -27.19
N LEU A 20 -23.40 -12.64 -27.97
CA LEU A 20 -24.56 -11.77 -27.70
C LEU A 20 -25.35 -12.25 -26.46
N THR A 21 -24.97 -13.40 -25.91
CA THR A 21 -25.45 -13.89 -24.62
C THR A 21 -24.53 -13.35 -23.53
N PRO A 22 -25.02 -12.57 -22.56
CA PRO A 22 -24.24 -12.26 -21.37
C PRO A 22 -23.76 -13.58 -20.75
N ALA A 23 -22.49 -13.61 -20.34
CA ALA A 23 -21.97 -14.76 -19.59
C ALA A 23 -22.87 -15.00 -18.38
N ALA A 24 -23.20 -16.26 -18.10
CA ALA A 24 -23.94 -16.61 -16.90
C ALA A 24 -23.13 -16.15 -15.68
N VAL A 25 -23.74 -15.34 -14.82
CA VAL A 25 -23.11 -14.84 -13.60
C VAL A 25 -23.46 -15.83 -12.48
N GLU A 26 -22.44 -16.42 -11.88
CA GLU A 26 -22.58 -17.28 -10.69
C GLU A 26 -21.95 -16.58 -9.48
N VAL A 27 -22.66 -16.60 -8.35
CA VAL A 27 -22.17 -15.99 -7.11
C VAL A 27 -21.18 -16.95 -6.46
N LYS A 28 -19.92 -16.51 -6.31
CA LYS A 28 -18.92 -17.27 -5.56
C LYS A 28 -19.26 -17.29 -4.07
N PRO A 29 -19.03 -18.41 -3.37
CA PRO A 29 -19.08 -18.45 -1.91
C PRO A 29 -18.13 -17.41 -1.31
N PRO A 30 -18.48 -16.75 -0.18
CA PRO A 30 -17.66 -15.67 0.39
C PRO A 30 -16.20 -16.05 0.66
N LYS A 31 -15.94 -17.32 1.02
CA LYS A 31 -14.58 -17.82 1.32
C LYS A 31 -13.69 -18.02 0.08
N GLU A 32 -14.28 -18.02 -1.11
CA GLU A 32 -13.57 -18.19 -2.38
C GLU A 32 -13.33 -16.85 -3.10
N VAL A 33 -13.80 -15.75 -2.51
CA VAL A 33 -13.53 -14.40 -3.00
C VAL A 33 -12.22 -13.93 -2.38
N PRO A 34 -11.20 -13.62 -3.20
CA PRO A 34 -9.94 -13.15 -2.67
C PRO A 34 -10.07 -11.73 -2.11
N SER A 35 -9.23 -11.39 -1.15
CA SER A 35 -9.25 -10.09 -0.46
C SER A 35 -8.88 -8.90 -1.35
N ASP A 36 -8.16 -9.14 -2.45
CA ASP A 36 -7.84 -8.17 -3.50
C ASP A 36 -8.95 -8.06 -4.57
N SER A 37 -10.08 -8.75 -4.39
CA SER A 37 -11.22 -8.63 -5.27
C SER A 37 -11.71 -7.19 -5.28
N LEU A 38 -12.04 -6.70 -6.48
CA LEU A 38 -12.58 -5.36 -6.67
C LEU A 38 -13.80 -5.13 -5.77
N GLN A 39 -13.66 -4.25 -4.78
CA GLN A 39 -14.74 -3.92 -3.84
C GLN A 39 -15.60 -2.76 -4.34
N ASN A 40 -14.96 -1.77 -4.96
CA ASN A 40 -15.62 -0.57 -5.45
C ASN A 40 -15.19 -0.26 -6.90
N PRO A 41 -16.12 -0.21 -7.87
CA PRO A 41 -15.78 0.14 -9.24
C PRO A 41 -15.30 1.59 -9.42
N PHE A 42 -15.55 2.49 -8.45
CA PHE A 42 -15.05 3.86 -8.45
C PHE A 42 -13.67 4.01 -7.81
N ASP A 43 -13.21 2.99 -7.09
CA ASP A 43 -11.93 3.00 -6.40
C ASP A 43 -11.36 1.57 -6.38
N PRO A 44 -10.70 1.17 -7.47
CA PRO A 44 -10.29 -0.22 -7.67
C PRO A 44 -9.17 -0.67 -6.73
N ASP A 45 -8.43 0.27 -6.16
CA ASP A 45 -7.29 0.00 -5.29
C ASP A 45 -7.71 -0.21 -3.82
N ALA A 46 -8.95 0.15 -3.48
CA ALA A 46 -9.58 -0.12 -2.19
C ALA A 46 -9.93 -1.62 -2.05
N GLY A 47 -9.03 -2.37 -1.42
CA GLY A 47 -9.17 -3.80 -1.16
C GLY A 47 -10.01 -4.09 0.09
N TYR A 48 -10.05 -5.37 0.48
CA TYR A 48 -10.79 -5.84 1.65
C TYR A 48 -9.93 -6.70 2.58
N SER A 49 -10.00 -6.41 3.87
CA SER A 49 -9.48 -7.27 4.92
C SER A 49 -10.60 -7.69 5.87
N GLY A 50 -10.64 -8.97 6.24
CA GLY A 50 -11.59 -9.48 7.22
C GLY A 50 -11.44 -8.86 8.61
N HIS A 51 -10.27 -8.28 8.91
CA HIS A 51 -9.99 -7.63 10.20
C HIS A 51 -10.19 -6.11 10.16
N LYS A 52 -9.88 -5.46 9.01
CA LYS A 52 -9.85 -3.99 8.88
C LYS A 52 -11.04 -3.43 8.10
N GLY A 53 -11.74 -4.27 7.33
CA GLY A 53 -12.84 -3.88 6.44
C GLY A 53 -12.37 -3.52 5.03
N GLN A 54 -13.22 -2.80 4.30
CA GLN A 54 -12.92 -2.30 2.95
C GLN A 54 -12.18 -0.96 3.04
N GLY A 55 -11.18 -0.75 2.19
CA GLY A 55 -10.51 0.54 2.06
C GLY A 55 -8.98 0.44 2.05
N TYR A 56 -8.36 1.35 2.79
CA TYR A 56 -6.91 1.52 2.86
C TYR A 56 -6.42 1.42 4.30
N GLN A 57 -5.14 1.08 4.44
CA GLN A 57 -4.39 1.19 5.68
C GLN A 57 -3.21 2.15 5.48
N ALA A 58 -2.84 2.86 6.53
CA ALA A 58 -1.66 3.71 6.53
C ALA A 58 -0.69 3.25 7.61
N GLN A 59 0.59 3.21 7.25
CA GLN A 59 1.69 2.95 8.15
C GLN A 59 2.44 4.25 8.38
N VAL A 60 2.61 4.63 9.64
CA VAL A 60 3.21 5.91 10.03
C VAL A 60 4.38 5.63 10.96
N MET A 61 5.54 6.15 10.61
CA MET A 61 6.71 6.19 11.48
C MET A 61 6.88 7.62 12.00
N GLU A 62 7.02 7.75 13.31
CA GLU A 62 7.24 9.03 13.97
C GLU A 62 8.42 8.97 14.94
N THR A 63 9.07 10.11 15.13
CA THR A 63 9.97 10.30 16.27
C THR A 63 9.16 10.72 17.48
N TYR A 64 9.48 10.14 18.64
CA TYR A 64 8.86 10.49 19.90
C TYR A 64 9.92 10.85 20.93
N CYS A 65 9.53 11.62 21.95
CA CYS A 65 10.37 11.95 23.09
C CYS A 65 9.89 11.19 24.33
N ASP A 66 10.80 10.50 25.03
CA ASP A 66 10.49 9.85 26.29
C ASP A 66 10.07 10.86 27.36
N CYS A 67 8.79 10.79 27.74
CA CYS A 67 8.14 11.67 28.70
C CYS A 67 8.67 11.52 30.14
N ASP A 68 9.41 10.44 30.42
CA ASP A 68 9.87 10.07 31.77
C ASP A 68 11.26 10.64 32.11
N SER A 69 11.91 11.34 31.18
CA SER A 69 13.09 12.12 31.52
C SER A 69 12.66 13.46 32.13
N ASP A 70 13.09 13.76 33.36
CA ASP A 70 12.85 15.01 34.13
C ASP A 70 13.36 16.31 33.44
N ASN A 71 13.63 16.27 32.14
CA ASN A 71 14.29 17.31 31.38
C ASN A 71 13.30 18.04 30.46
N GLU A 72 12.47 18.89 31.05
CA GLU A 72 11.54 19.78 30.33
C GLU A 72 12.25 20.65 29.27
N SER A 73 13.53 20.95 29.50
CA SER A 73 14.39 21.65 28.55
C SER A 73 14.70 20.87 27.26
N LEU A 74 14.69 19.53 27.32
CA LEU A 74 14.86 18.66 26.15
C LEU A 74 13.55 18.54 25.37
N ARG A 75 12.40 18.35 26.04
CA ARG A 75 11.09 18.34 25.36
C ARG A 75 10.80 19.63 24.59
N ALA A 76 11.21 20.79 25.12
CA ALA A 76 11.04 22.07 24.44
C ALA A 76 11.95 22.24 23.20
N LYS A 77 13.02 21.44 23.08
CA LYS A 77 14.01 21.53 21.99
C LYS A 77 13.89 20.41 20.97
N THR A 78 13.35 19.26 21.36
CA THR A 78 13.22 18.10 20.49
C THR A 78 11.88 18.13 19.75
N LEU A 79 11.92 17.87 18.44
CA LEU A 79 10.74 17.82 17.57
C LEU A 79 10.28 16.37 17.39
N ASN A 80 8.97 16.17 17.47
CA ASN A 80 8.34 14.93 17.04
C ASN A 80 7.94 15.08 15.57
N LEU A 81 8.55 14.29 14.71
CA LEU A 81 8.43 14.38 13.26
C LEU A 81 7.88 13.06 12.73
N ILE A 82 6.96 13.16 11.79
CA ILE A 82 6.57 12.00 10.98
C ILE A 82 7.66 11.82 9.92
N THR A 83 8.38 10.70 9.99
CA THR A 83 9.54 10.41 9.12
C THR A 83 9.12 9.65 7.87
N HIS A 84 8.10 8.80 7.98
CA HIS A 84 7.60 7.96 6.90
C HIS A 84 6.08 7.77 7.01
N VAL A 85 5.40 7.82 5.86
CA VAL A 85 3.98 7.50 5.70
C VAL A 85 3.85 6.68 4.44
N GLU A 86 3.29 5.48 4.56
CA GLU A 86 2.94 4.64 3.42
C GLU A 86 1.45 4.27 3.49
N VAL A 87 0.75 4.38 2.38
CA VAL A 87 -0.68 4.05 2.29
C VAL A 87 -0.85 2.91 1.32
N GLU A 88 -1.44 1.82 1.81
CA GLU A 88 -1.64 0.60 1.04
C GLU A 88 -3.10 0.15 1.11
N SER A 89 -3.46 -0.76 0.21
CA SER A 89 -4.76 -1.42 0.24
C SER A 89 -4.96 -2.18 1.55
N ALA A 90 -6.18 -2.18 2.10
CA ALA A 90 -6.48 -2.84 3.37
C ALA A 90 -6.19 -4.36 3.37
N CYS A 91 -6.09 -4.99 2.20
CA CYS A 91 -5.77 -6.41 2.06
C CYS A 91 -4.28 -6.74 2.30
N ILE A 92 -3.40 -5.74 2.31
CA ILE A 92 -1.96 -5.94 2.51
C ILE A 92 -1.66 -6.16 3.99
N GLY A 93 -0.78 -7.12 4.29
CA GLY A 93 -0.33 -7.40 5.65
C GLY A 93 0.67 -6.34 6.12
N ASP A 94 0.51 -5.89 7.36
CA ASP A 94 1.38 -4.90 8.01
C ASP A 94 2.78 -5.44 8.34
N VAL A 95 2.93 -6.76 8.49
CA VAL A 95 4.22 -7.43 8.80
C VAL A 95 5.38 -7.10 7.85
N HIS A 96 5.07 -6.71 6.61
CA HIS A 96 6.06 -6.37 5.59
C HIS A 96 6.37 -4.88 5.50
N ALA A 97 5.67 -4.02 6.24
CA ALA A 97 5.82 -2.57 6.13
C ALA A 97 7.09 -2.02 6.81
N LEU A 98 7.72 -2.79 7.70
CA LEU A 98 8.88 -2.31 8.46
C LEU A 98 10.11 -2.02 7.57
N ILE A 99 10.46 -2.96 6.70
CA ILE A 99 11.68 -2.85 5.87
C ILE A 99 11.57 -1.71 4.86
N PRO A 100 10.47 -1.55 4.10
CA PRO A 100 10.28 -0.40 3.23
C PRO A 100 10.38 0.94 3.97
N ALA A 101 9.87 1.01 5.20
CA ALA A 101 9.95 2.23 6.00
C ALA A 101 11.38 2.54 6.47
N LEU A 102 12.16 1.52 6.81
CA LEU A 102 13.60 1.67 7.11
C LEU A 102 14.39 2.08 5.86
N ASP A 103 14.15 1.46 4.71
CA ASP A 103 14.83 1.82 3.46
C ASP A 103 14.51 3.27 3.06
N SER A 104 13.24 3.67 3.15
CA SER A 104 12.80 5.06 2.88
C SER A 104 13.46 6.08 3.80
N THR A 105 13.65 5.75 5.07
CA THR A 105 14.34 6.64 6.02
C THR A 105 15.85 6.65 5.83
N LYS A 106 16.46 5.52 5.45
CA LYS A 106 17.89 5.41 5.08
C LYS A 106 18.21 6.26 3.84
N GLU A 107 17.39 6.19 2.79
CA GLU A 107 17.56 7.01 1.57
C GLU A 107 17.53 8.52 1.86
N ARG A 108 16.80 8.92 2.90
CA ARG A 108 16.67 10.31 3.34
C ARG A 108 17.70 10.73 4.39
N GLU A 109 18.61 9.83 4.77
CA GLU A 109 19.58 10.03 5.86
C GLU A 109 18.91 10.33 7.22
N LEU A 110 17.70 9.79 7.41
CA LEU A 110 16.87 9.95 8.62
C LEU A 110 16.57 8.60 9.29
N ALA A 111 17.42 7.59 9.05
CA ALA A 111 17.26 6.28 9.66
C ALA A 111 17.36 6.38 11.19
N PRO A 112 16.40 5.81 11.95
CA PRO A 112 16.44 5.82 13.40
C PRO A 112 17.56 4.91 13.93
N ALA A 113 18.17 5.28 15.05
CA ALA A 113 19.14 4.44 15.76
C ALA A 113 18.45 3.28 16.51
N GLU A 114 17.27 3.55 17.07
CA GLU A 114 16.42 2.59 17.74
C GLU A 114 14.99 2.80 17.26
N LEU A 115 14.25 1.71 17.05
CA LEU A 115 12.88 1.75 16.57
C LEU A 115 11.99 0.91 17.48
N LEU A 116 10.96 1.54 18.01
CA LEU A 116 9.90 0.89 18.78
C LEU A 116 8.75 0.55 17.83
N ALA A 117 8.37 -0.72 17.74
CA ALA A 117 7.26 -1.18 16.91
C ALA A 117 6.36 -2.15 17.68
N ASP A 118 5.16 -2.34 17.13
CA ASP A 118 4.19 -3.27 17.70
C ASP A 118 4.67 -4.72 17.62
N SER A 119 4.14 -5.59 18.47
CA SER A 119 4.63 -6.98 18.60
C SER A 119 4.63 -7.77 17.29
N LEU A 120 3.68 -7.49 16.39
CA LEU A 120 3.56 -8.15 15.09
C LEU A 120 4.70 -7.79 14.11
N TYR A 121 5.39 -6.67 14.33
CA TYR A 121 6.54 -6.26 13.51
C TYR A 121 7.84 -6.92 13.95
N GLY A 122 7.91 -7.45 15.18
CA GLY A 122 9.10 -8.05 15.79
C GLY A 122 9.41 -9.49 15.35
N SER A 123 9.06 -9.88 14.12
CA SER A 123 9.44 -11.20 13.61
C SER A 123 10.97 -11.32 13.46
N ASP A 124 11.52 -12.52 13.63
CA ASP A 124 12.98 -12.75 13.58
C ASP A 124 13.61 -12.16 12.30
N GLY A 125 12.96 -12.37 11.14
CA GLY A 125 13.44 -11.86 9.86
C GLY A 125 13.39 -10.33 9.72
N ASN A 126 12.50 -9.67 10.46
CA ASN A 126 12.47 -8.20 10.54
C ASN A 126 13.57 -7.68 11.47
N CYS A 127 13.83 -8.36 12.58
CA CYS A 127 14.90 -8.01 13.51
C CYS A 127 16.29 -8.10 12.86
N GLU A 128 16.56 -9.17 12.11
CA GLU A 128 17.84 -9.33 11.40
C GLU A 128 18.04 -8.23 10.34
N LYS A 129 17.03 -7.98 9.51
CA LYS A 129 17.11 -6.97 8.44
C LYS A 129 17.13 -5.53 8.96
N ALA A 130 16.59 -5.27 10.15
CA ALA A 130 16.65 -3.96 10.77
C ALA A 130 18.05 -3.64 11.36
N GLN A 131 18.88 -4.66 11.59
CA GLN A 131 20.26 -4.50 12.07
C GLN A 131 21.27 -4.21 10.95
N GLU A 132 20.95 -4.55 9.70
CA GLU A 132 21.72 -4.22 8.50
C GLU A 132 21.54 -2.75 8.08
#